data_AF-A0A6G3ML94-F1
#
_entry.id   AF-A0A6G3ML94-F1
#
_cell.length_a   1.000
_cell.length_b   1.000
_cell.length_c   1.000
_cell.angle_alpha   90.00
_cell.angle_beta   90.00
_cell.angle_gamma   90.00
#
_symmetry.space_group_name_H-M   'P 1'
#
loop_
_entity.id
_entity.type
_entity.pdbx_description
1 polymer ?
#
loop_
_entity_poly.entity_id
_entity_poly.type
_entity_poly.pdbx_seq_one_letter_code
_entity_poly.pdbx_strand_id
1 'polypeptide(L)'
;IINLNTLDVYPPQKKSFMMLKFMYDNFIDKYDWFIRADDDVYIFHDNLNDFLIKLDSSKTYYIGRQGFGLPHERDQLGLTKNGFCMGGTSIIISKMTLKKIGKHIFECLKLVVSSHEDTEIGRCVFKFANTTCINVKQVKK
;
A
#
# COMPACT_ATOMS: atom_id res chain seq x y z
N ILE A 1 -6.46 -2.52 -20.25
CA ILE A 1 -7.26 -2.47 -19.00
C ILE A 1 -7.31 -3.87 -18.42
N ILE A 2 -6.95 -4.06 -17.15
CA ILE A 2 -7.00 -5.36 -16.47
C ILE A 2 -8.39 -5.53 -15.84
N ASN A 3 -9.04 -6.68 -16.05
CA ASN A 3 -10.28 -7.03 -15.37
C ASN A 3 -9.98 -8.07 -14.27
N LEU A 4 -10.27 -7.73 -13.02
CA LEU A 4 -10.00 -8.57 -11.86
C LEU A 4 -11.19 -9.47 -11.47
N ASN A 5 -12.28 -9.47 -12.24
CA ASN A 5 -13.53 -10.18 -11.93
C ASN A 5 -14.01 -9.93 -10.48
N THR A 6 -13.85 -8.70 -10.01
CA THR A 6 -14.30 -8.23 -8.69
C THR A 6 -15.29 -7.08 -8.86
N LEU A 7 -16.16 -6.90 -7.87
CA LEU A 7 -17.08 -5.78 -7.82
C LEU A 7 -16.30 -4.46 -7.78
N ASP A 8 -16.70 -3.54 -8.66
CA ASP A 8 -16.20 -2.17 -8.72
C ASP A 8 -17.19 -1.25 -8.00
N VAL A 9 -17.13 -1.27 -6.66
CA VAL A 9 -18.05 -0.55 -5.77
C VAL A 9 -17.24 0.29 -4.80
N TYR A 10 -17.72 1.50 -4.52
CA TYR A 10 -17.15 2.37 -3.51
C TYR A 10 -17.64 2.01 -2.10
N PRO A 11 -16.78 1.96 -1.07
CA PRO A 11 -15.32 2.14 -1.13
C PRO A 11 -14.59 0.95 -1.80
N PRO A 12 -13.51 1.20 -2.59
CA PRO A 12 -12.90 0.21 -3.47
C PRO A 12 -12.00 -0.82 -2.76
N GLN A 13 -12.33 -1.20 -1.53
CA GLN A 13 -11.48 -2.03 -0.68
C GLN A 13 -11.13 -3.38 -1.32
N LYS A 14 -12.14 -4.14 -1.77
CA LYS A 14 -11.92 -5.44 -2.42
C LYS A 14 -11.14 -5.28 -3.72
N LYS A 15 -11.42 -4.24 -4.50
CA LYS A 15 -10.73 -3.92 -5.75
C LYS A 15 -9.23 -3.72 -5.51
N SER A 16 -8.86 -2.93 -4.51
CA SER A 16 -7.44 -2.66 -4.22
C SER A 16 -6.69 -3.87 -3.68
N PHE A 17 -7.29 -4.66 -2.78
CA PHE A 17 -6.67 -5.91 -2.34
C PHE A 17 -6.45 -6.88 -3.51
N MET A 18 -7.44 -7.04 -4.39
CA MET A 18 -7.30 -7.88 -5.58
C MET A 18 -6.27 -7.32 -6.58
N MET A 19 -6.13 -6.00 -6.69
CA MET A 19 -5.07 -5.37 -7.47
C MET A 19 -3.68 -5.73 -6.91
N LEU A 20 -3.48 -5.63 -5.59
CA LEU A 20 -2.22 -6.04 -4.94
C LEU A 20 -1.94 -7.54 -5.15
N LYS A 21 -2.96 -8.39 -5.05
CA LYS A 21 -2.84 -9.83 -5.32
C LYS A 21 -2.42 -10.10 -6.77
N PHE A 22 -3.05 -9.42 -7.71
CA PHE A 22 -2.72 -9.54 -9.13
C PHE A 22 -1.28 -9.11 -9.42
N MET A 23 -0.82 -8.00 -8.83
CA MET A 23 0.58 -7.56 -8.94
C MET A 23 1.54 -8.59 -8.36
N TYR A 24 1.21 -9.15 -7.19
CA TYR A 24 2.00 -10.21 -6.57
C TYR A 24 2.09 -11.46 -7.47
N ASP A 25 0.96 -11.98 -7.95
CA ASP A 25 0.94 -13.24 -8.70
C ASP A 25 1.66 -13.16 -10.05
N ASN A 26 1.61 -12.00 -10.72
CA ASN A 26 2.02 -11.88 -12.12
C ASN A 26 3.37 -11.16 -12.30
N PHE A 27 3.76 -10.34 -11.32
CA PHE A 27 4.83 -9.37 -11.50
C PHE A 27 5.82 -9.29 -10.34
N ILE A 28 5.63 -10.03 -9.24
CA ILE A 28 6.48 -9.90 -8.05
C ILE A 28 7.97 -10.10 -8.35
N ASP A 29 8.31 -11.00 -9.26
CA ASP A 29 9.70 -11.27 -9.64
C ASP A 29 10.18 -10.45 -10.84
N LYS A 30 9.31 -9.63 -11.45
CA LYS A 30 9.61 -8.82 -12.65
C LYS A 30 9.93 -7.35 -12.36
N TYR A 31 9.41 -6.79 -11.26
CA TYR A 31 9.61 -5.38 -10.91
C TYR A 31 10.07 -5.22 -9.46
N ASP A 32 10.84 -4.15 -9.22
CA ASP A 32 11.36 -3.77 -7.90
C ASP A 32 10.38 -2.93 -7.09
N TRP A 33 9.52 -2.18 -7.77
CA TRP A 33 8.62 -1.20 -7.18
C TRP A 33 7.24 -1.28 -7.79
N PHE A 34 6.23 -1.11 -6.93
CA PHE A 34 4.81 -1.17 -7.28
C PHE A 34 4.13 0.09 -6.78
N ILE A 35 3.17 0.61 -7.53
CA ILE A 35 2.49 1.87 -7.21
C ILE A 35 0.98 1.66 -7.29
N ARG A 36 0.27 2.03 -6.24
CA ARG A 36 -1.19 2.24 -6.24
C ARG A 36 -1.42 3.73 -6.39
N ALA A 37 -2.20 4.12 -7.39
CA ALA A 37 -2.52 5.50 -7.72
C ALA A 37 -4.00 5.60 -8.14
N ASP A 38 -4.64 6.73 -7.81
CA ASP A 38 -5.96 7.07 -8.37
C ASP A 38 -5.80 7.59 -9.81
N ASP A 39 -6.89 7.67 -10.57
CA ASP A 39 -6.88 8.08 -11.97
C ASP A 39 -6.79 9.60 -12.18
N ASP A 40 -6.81 10.36 -11.10
CA ASP A 40 -6.71 11.82 -11.05
C ASP A 40 -5.34 12.32 -10.55
N VAL A 41 -4.34 11.44 -10.48
CA VAL A 41 -2.97 11.81 -10.07
C VAL A 41 -2.03 12.00 -11.25
N TYR A 42 -1.06 12.90 -11.07
CA TYR A 42 0.07 13.06 -11.99
C TYR A 42 1.37 12.55 -11.35
N ILE A 43 2.06 11.64 -12.04
CA ILE A 43 3.33 11.07 -11.59
C ILE A 43 4.48 11.67 -12.42
N PHE A 44 5.34 12.45 -11.76
CA PHE A 44 6.56 12.95 -12.38
C PHE A 44 7.64 11.85 -12.36
N HIS A 45 7.73 11.09 -13.46
CA HIS A 45 8.54 9.87 -13.57
C HIS A 45 10.01 10.08 -13.19
N ASP A 46 10.67 11.13 -13.68
CA ASP A 46 12.12 11.28 -13.50
C ASP A 46 12.49 11.51 -12.03
N ASN A 47 11.73 12.36 -11.33
CA ASN A 47 11.90 12.57 -9.88
C ASN A 47 11.63 11.30 -9.08
N LEU A 48 10.66 10.50 -9.52
CA LEU A 48 10.34 9.23 -8.87
C LEU A 48 11.48 8.22 -9.08
N ASN A 49 11.99 8.08 -10.30
CA ASN A 49 13.11 7.21 -10.62
C ASN A 49 14.36 7.61 -9.82
N ASP A 50 14.71 8.90 -9.80
CA ASP A 50 15.84 9.45 -9.04
C ASP A 50 15.73 9.21 -7.53
N PHE A 51 14.51 9.09 -7.03
CA PHE A 51 14.26 8.75 -5.64
C PHE A 51 14.40 7.24 -5.39
N LEU A 52 13.77 6.40 -6.21
CA LEU A 52 13.72 4.95 -5.99
C LEU A 52 15.04 4.23 -6.25
N ILE A 53 15.86 4.72 -7.18
CA ILE A 53 17.18 4.12 -7.49
C ILE A 53 18.15 4.16 -6.29
N LYS A 54 17.90 5.04 -5.32
CA LYS A 54 18.70 5.19 -4.10
C LYS A 54 18.28 4.22 -2.99
N LEU A 55 17.21 3.44 -3.19
CA LEU A 55 16.62 2.57 -2.19
C LEU A 55 16.77 1.10 -2.57
N ASP A 56 16.94 0.27 -1.56
CA ASP A 56 17.06 -1.18 -1.73
C ASP A 56 15.67 -1.83 -1.72
N SER A 57 15.17 -2.23 -2.90
CA SER A 57 13.85 -2.85 -3.07
C SER A 57 13.68 -4.19 -2.33
N SER A 58 14.79 -4.79 -1.87
CA SER A 58 14.79 -6.00 -1.03
C SER A 58 14.46 -5.72 0.44
N LYS A 59 14.41 -4.45 0.84
CA LYS A 59 13.94 -4.00 2.17
C LYS A 59 12.48 -3.60 2.12
N THR A 60 11.81 -3.67 3.28
CA THR A 60 10.38 -3.36 3.39
C THR A 60 10.13 -1.86 3.40
N TYR A 61 9.83 -1.30 2.23
CA TYR A 61 9.32 0.05 2.07
C TYR A 61 7.82 0.07 1.77
N TYR A 62 7.12 0.97 2.45
CA TYR A 62 5.74 1.36 2.24
C TYR A 62 5.68 2.89 2.34
N ILE A 63 5.70 3.58 1.20
CA ILE A 63 6.01 5.01 1.12
C ILE A 63 4.81 5.78 0.59
N GLY A 64 4.51 6.91 1.22
CA GLY A 64 3.41 7.77 0.83
C GLY A 64 3.18 8.89 1.84
N ARG A 65 2.03 9.56 1.74
CA ARG A 65 1.61 10.54 2.76
C ARG A 65 0.95 9.81 3.93
N GLN A 66 1.46 10.04 5.14
CA GLN A 66 0.93 9.41 6.35
C GLN A 66 -0.47 9.95 6.70
N GLY A 67 -1.40 9.05 6.91
CA GLY A 67 -2.69 9.26 7.56
C GLY A 67 -2.74 8.54 8.90
N PHE A 68 -3.50 9.09 9.85
CA PHE A 68 -3.63 8.54 11.20
C PHE A 68 -5.09 8.26 11.60
N GLY A 69 -6.03 8.33 10.65
CA GLY A 69 -7.46 8.16 10.91
C GLY A 69 -8.05 9.24 11.84
N LEU A 70 -9.37 9.17 12.02
CA LEU A 70 -10.08 10.04 12.95
C LEU A 70 -9.80 9.61 14.40
N PRO A 71 -9.80 10.54 15.38
CA PRO A 71 -9.49 10.21 16.77
C PRO A 71 -10.31 9.05 17.35
N HIS A 72 -11.58 8.92 16.97
CA HIS A 72 -12.48 7.86 17.47
C HIS A 72 -12.27 6.49 16.80
N GLU A 73 -11.59 6.45 15.66
CA GLU A 73 -11.30 5.20 14.92
C GLU A 73 -9.90 4.67 15.24
N ARG A 74 -8.96 5.56 15.61
CA ARG A 74 -7.54 5.25 15.85
C ARG A 74 -7.29 3.98 16.67
N ASP A 75 -7.97 3.85 17.80
CA ASP A 75 -7.76 2.72 18.72
C ASP A 75 -8.26 1.40 18.12
N GLN A 76 -9.34 1.44 17.34
CA GLN A 76 -9.93 0.28 16.66
C GLN A 76 -9.07 -0.18 15.47
N LEU A 77 -8.33 0.76 14.86
CA LEU A 77 -7.49 0.49 13.70
C LEU A 77 -6.21 -0.26 14.04
N GLY A 78 -5.80 -0.36 15.32
CA GLY A 78 -4.54 -1.01 15.71
C GLY A 78 -3.30 -0.33 15.13
N LEU A 79 -3.45 0.95 14.72
CA LEU A 79 -2.45 1.78 14.06
C LEU A 79 -2.19 3.07 14.86
N THR A 80 -2.53 3.11 16.14
CA THR A 80 -2.54 4.32 17.00
C THR A 80 -1.26 5.14 16.99
N LYS A 81 -0.09 4.50 16.82
CA LYS A 81 1.22 5.18 16.70
C LYS A 81 1.82 5.13 15.29
N ASN A 82 1.18 4.42 14.38
CA ASN A 82 1.74 3.97 13.11
C ASN A 82 0.87 4.46 11.96
N GLY A 83 1.36 5.44 11.18
CA GLY A 83 0.58 5.96 10.04
C GLY A 83 0.39 4.93 8.93
N PHE A 84 -0.77 4.95 8.28
CA PHE A 84 -1.00 4.30 6.98
C PHE A 84 -0.71 5.28 5.84
N CYS A 85 -0.49 4.78 4.62
CA CYS A 85 -0.30 5.65 3.46
C CYS A 85 -1.66 5.96 2.86
N MET A 86 -2.00 7.24 2.74
CA MET A 86 -3.28 7.67 2.17
C MET A 86 -3.32 7.42 0.65
N GLY A 87 -4.41 6.82 0.19
CA GLY A 87 -4.56 6.37 -1.20
C GLY A 87 -4.44 7.49 -2.24
N GLY A 88 -5.11 8.63 -2.00
CA GLY A 88 -5.19 9.75 -2.94
C GLY A 88 -3.85 10.43 -3.27
N THR A 89 -2.80 10.18 -2.48
CA THR A 89 -1.44 10.68 -2.77
C THR A 89 -0.55 9.66 -3.45
N SER A 90 -1.14 8.55 -3.89
CA SER A 90 -0.45 7.33 -4.29
C SER A 90 0.33 6.66 -3.16
N ILE A 91 0.59 5.37 -3.34
CA ILE A 91 1.30 4.52 -2.40
C ILE A 91 2.36 3.75 -3.16
N ILE A 92 3.61 3.87 -2.75
CA ILE A 92 4.75 3.14 -3.32
C ILE A 92 5.07 1.95 -2.41
N ILE A 93 5.22 0.77 -3.01
CA ILE A 93 5.42 -0.49 -2.32
C ILE A 93 6.67 -1.15 -2.91
N SER A 94 7.66 -1.45 -2.08
CA SER A 94 8.82 -2.24 -2.50
C SER A 94 8.43 -3.69 -2.84
N LYS A 95 9.22 -4.34 -3.69
CA LYS A 95 9.15 -5.77 -3.96
C LYS A 95 9.09 -6.60 -2.69
N MET A 96 9.94 -6.33 -1.70
CA MET A 96 9.91 -7.08 -0.44
C MET A 96 8.59 -6.90 0.32
N THR A 97 8.07 -5.67 0.43
CA THR A 97 6.79 -5.44 1.10
C THR A 97 5.65 -6.16 0.38
N LEU A 98 5.56 -6.04 -0.95
CA LEU A 98 4.52 -6.73 -1.72
C LEU A 98 4.65 -8.27 -1.61
N LYS A 99 5.88 -8.79 -1.61
CA LYS A 99 6.15 -10.24 -1.46
C LYS A 99 5.67 -10.77 -0.12
N LYS A 100 5.83 -9.97 0.95
CA LYS A 100 5.36 -10.33 2.30
C LYS A 100 3.85 -10.30 2.39
N ILE A 101 3.18 -9.25 1.91
CA ILE A 101 1.71 -9.14 2.05
C ILE A 101 0.93 -9.96 1.02
N GLY A 102 1.48 -10.18 -0.18
CA GLY A 102 0.78 -10.78 -1.32
C GLY A 102 0.25 -12.19 -1.06
N LYS A 103 0.96 -12.96 -0.23
CA LYS A 103 0.56 -14.30 0.24
C LYS A 103 -0.63 -14.28 1.19
N HIS A 104 -0.87 -13.13 1.84
CA HIS A 104 -1.86 -12.97 2.90
C HIS A 104 -3.04 -12.09 2.48
N ILE A 105 -3.18 -11.71 1.21
CA ILE A 105 -4.25 -10.79 0.76
C ILE A 105 -5.65 -11.30 1.14
N PHE A 106 -5.92 -12.59 0.95
CA PHE A 106 -7.22 -13.16 1.33
C PHE A 106 -7.44 -13.21 2.84
N GLU A 107 -6.36 -13.33 3.63
CA GLU A 107 -6.43 -13.22 5.08
C GLU A 107 -6.72 -11.77 5.49
N CYS A 108 -6.03 -10.80 4.90
CA CYS A 108 -6.28 -9.37 5.14
C CYS A 108 -7.73 -8.98 4.82
N LEU A 109 -8.28 -9.46 3.69
CA LEU A 109 -9.69 -9.24 3.32
C LEU A 109 -10.70 -9.75 4.35
N LYS A 110 -10.37 -10.81 5.10
CA LYS A 110 -11.25 -11.36 6.16
C LYS A 110 -11.12 -10.62 7.49
N LEU A 111 -10.06 -9.83 7.66
CA LEU A 111 -9.70 -9.14 8.91
C LEU A 111 -9.95 -7.63 8.86
N VAL A 112 -10.64 -7.17 7.82
CA VAL A 112 -11.02 -5.77 7.67
C VAL A 112 -11.97 -5.34 8.79
N VAL A 113 -11.77 -4.14 9.33
CA VAL A 113 -12.62 -3.59 10.41
C VAL A 113 -13.18 -2.21 10.08
N SER A 114 -12.68 -1.58 9.02
CA SER A 114 -13.19 -0.33 8.47
C SER A 114 -13.52 -0.50 6.98
N SER A 115 -14.27 0.46 6.44
CA SER A 115 -14.50 0.56 4.99
C SER A 115 -13.38 1.32 4.26
N HIS A 116 -12.41 1.86 4.99
CA HIS A 116 -11.32 2.67 4.43
C HIS A 116 -10.24 1.77 3.82
N GLU A 117 -10.15 1.80 2.49
CA GLU A 117 -9.26 0.92 1.71
C GLU A 117 -7.78 1.12 2.06
N ASP A 118 -7.31 2.35 2.07
CA ASP A 118 -5.92 2.71 2.40
C ASP A 118 -5.51 2.32 3.83
N THR A 119 -6.47 2.44 4.75
CA THR A 119 -6.33 2.04 6.15
C THR A 119 -6.19 0.52 6.29
N GLU A 120 -7.04 -0.26 5.63
CA GLU A 120 -6.95 -1.72 5.69
C GLU A 120 -5.72 -2.27 4.96
N ILE A 121 -5.28 -1.64 3.86
CA ILE A 121 -3.98 -1.96 3.25
C ILE A 121 -2.86 -1.67 4.25
N GLY A 122 -2.89 -0.52 4.93
CA GLY A 122 -1.93 -0.17 5.98
C GLY A 122 -1.88 -1.21 7.10
N ARG A 123 -3.04 -1.67 7.58
CA ARG A 123 -3.14 -2.75 8.59
C ARG A 123 -2.53 -4.06 8.09
N CYS A 124 -2.80 -4.44 6.85
CA CYS A 124 -2.24 -5.64 6.21
C CYS A 124 -0.70 -5.54 6.11
N VAL A 125 -0.19 -4.40 5.66
CA VAL A 125 1.26 -4.12 5.58
C VAL A 125 1.91 -4.17 6.95
N PHE A 126 1.32 -3.54 7.95
CA PHE A 126 1.84 -3.60 9.32
C PHE A 126 1.89 -5.03 9.84
N LYS A 127 0.79 -5.78 9.70
CA LYS A 127 0.66 -7.15 10.21
C LYS A 127 1.66 -8.13 9.57
N PHE A 128 1.87 -8.08 8.25
CA PHE A 128 2.66 -9.11 7.54
C PHE A 128 4.04 -8.64 7.07
N ALA A 129 4.24 -7.34 6.88
CA ALA A 129 5.53 -6.80 6.48
C ALA A 129 6.31 -6.15 7.63
N ASN A 130 5.67 -5.94 8.80
CA ASN A 130 6.25 -5.25 9.97
C ASN A 130 6.86 -3.88 9.59
N THR A 131 6.16 -3.15 8.73
CA THR A 131 6.51 -1.78 8.32
C THR A 131 5.25 -0.93 8.33
N THR A 132 5.44 0.38 8.44
CA THR A 132 4.36 1.38 8.45
C THR A 132 4.57 2.35 7.33
N CYS A 133 3.63 3.28 7.10
CA CYS A 133 3.84 4.27 6.08
C CYS A 133 5.03 5.16 6.44
N ILE A 134 5.95 5.34 5.51
CA ILE A 134 7.14 6.18 5.66
C ILE A 134 6.93 7.42 4.79
N ASN A 135 7.11 8.60 5.39
CA ASN A 135 7.09 9.84 4.62
C ASN A 135 8.37 9.93 3.77
N VAL A 136 8.26 10.41 2.53
CA VAL A 136 9.40 10.62 1.62
C VAL A 136 10.54 11.43 2.29
N LYS A 137 10.21 12.38 3.17
CA LYS A 137 11.21 13.16 3.93
C LYS A 137 12.01 12.34 4.95
N GLN A 138 11.43 11.26 5.47
CA GLN A 138 12.07 10.38 6.44
C GLN A 138 13.00 9.36 5.75
N VAL A 139 12.73 9.02 4.49
CA VAL A 139 13.55 8.09 3.70
C VAL A 139 14.88 8.73 3.26
N LYS A 140 14.94 10.06 3.14
CA LYS A 140 16.13 10.82 2.71
C LYS A 140 17.11 11.15 3.85
N LYS A 141 16.82 10.73 5.09
CA LYS A 141 17.73 10.85 6.24
C LYS A 141 18.51 9.55 6.42
#